data_AF-A0A2P0QM85-F1
#
_entry.id   AF-A0A2P0QM85-F1
#
_cell.length_a   1.000
_cell.length_b   1.000
_cell.length_c   1.000
_cell.angle_alpha   90.00
_cell.angle_beta   90.00
_cell.angle_gamma   90.00
#
_symmetry.space_group_name_H-M   'P 1'
#
loop_
_entity.id
_entity.type
_entity.pdbx_description
1 polymer ?
#
loop_
_entity_poly.entity_id
_entity_poly.type
_entity_poly.pdbx_seq_one_letter_code
_entity_poly.pdbx_strand_id
1 'polypeptide(L)'
;NDAAIKRFQEQIEVVNIMESEDLNTIKAKINELKARDPGAFAADPIVVEVKEAGAIEVATAGVNPQFLEIEKRLNKIEKRLEFVDAEVAQRVGRKIGRDIGILYGLVAGLTVFVMLLFLLQKLMTQV
;
A
#
# COMPACT_ATOMS: atom_id res chain seq x y z
N ASN A 1 3.12 13.74 33.91
CA ASN A 1 4.09 14.48 33.07
C ASN A 1 3.55 15.85 32.73
N ASP A 2 3.19 16.66 33.73
CA ASP A 2 2.45 17.91 33.50
C ASP A 2 3.35 19.04 32.97
N ALA A 3 4.65 19.01 33.28
CA ALA A 3 5.62 19.97 32.78
C ALA A 3 5.81 19.89 31.25
N ALA A 4 5.78 18.67 30.69
CA ALA A 4 5.89 18.46 29.25
C ALA A 4 4.62 18.93 28.50
N ILE A 5 3.45 18.74 29.11
CA ILE A 5 2.16 19.18 28.56
C ILE A 5 2.07 20.72 28.55
N LYS A 6 2.48 21.39 29.63
CA LYS A 6 2.51 22.86 29.70
C LYS A 6 3.47 23.48 28.67
N ARG A 7 4.66 22.90 28.51
CA ARG A 7 5.61 23.32 27.46
C ARG A 7 5.02 23.19 26.06
N PHE A 8 4.34 22.08 25.78
CA PHE A 8 3.69 21.88 24.48
C PHE A 8 2.61 22.95 24.22
N GLN A 9 1.79 23.26 25.22
CA GLN A 9 0.76 24.30 25.13
C GLN A 9 1.34 25.71 24.89
N GLU A 10 2.52 26.00 25.42
CA GLU A 10 3.21 27.29 25.22
C GLU A 10 3.94 27.36 23.87
N GLN A 11 4.36 26.22 23.33
CA GLN A 11 5.17 26.15 22.12
C GLN A 11 4.34 26.19 20.82
N ILE A 12 3.11 25.65 20.82
CA ILE A 12 2.33 25.47 19.59
C ILE A 12 1.05 26.32 19.57
N GLU A 13 0.71 26.83 18.38
CA GLU A 13 -0.60 27.41 18.08
C GLU A 13 -1.44 26.35 17.33
N VAL A 14 -2.61 26.00 17.88
CA VAL A 14 -3.50 25.00 17.25
C VAL A 14 -4.40 25.70 16.22
N VAL A 15 -4.14 25.45 14.94
CA VAL A 15 -5.01 25.90 13.84
C VAL A 15 -6.00 24.80 13.49
N ASN A 16 -7.28 25.06 13.72
CA ASN A 16 -8.34 24.08 13.45
C ASN A 16 -8.72 24.07 11.96
N ILE A 17 -8.42 22.95 11.28
CA ILE A 17 -8.77 22.67 9.88
C ILE A 17 -9.52 21.32 9.80
N MET A 18 -10.18 20.89 10.88
CA MET A 18 -10.73 19.53 10.98
C MET A 18 -11.77 19.16 9.90
N GLU A 19 -12.43 20.14 9.28
CA GLU A 19 -13.46 19.91 8.25
C GLU A 19 -12.99 20.18 6.82
N SER A 20 -11.71 20.51 6.59
CA SER A 20 -11.20 20.81 5.24
C SER A 20 -10.21 19.75 4.77
N GLU A 21 -10.63 18.95 3.78
CA GLU A 21 -9.79 17.97 3.09
C GLU A 21 -9.21 18.51 1.77
N ASP A 22 -9.49 19.77 1.43
CA ASP A 22 -9.00 20.38 0.19
C ASP A 22 -7.50 20.74 0.31
N LEU A 23 -6.70 20.14 -0.57
CA LEU A 23 -5.26 20.33 -0.66
C LEU A 23 -4.85 21.80 -0.88
N ASN A 24 -5.68 22.60 -1.55
CA ASN A 24 -5.37 24.00 -1.79
C ASN A 24 -5.54 24.83 -0.52
N THR A 25 -6.60 24.58 0.24
CA THR A 25 -6.88 25.22 1.53
C THR A 25 -5.78 24.90 2.56
N ILE A 26 -5.32 23.65 2.61
CA ILE A 26 -4.21 23.23 3.48
C ILE A 26 -2.90 23.93 3.09
N LYS A 27 -2.56 23.95 1.79
CA LYS A 27 -1.35 24.64 1.30
C LYS A 27 -1.38 26.14 1.58
N ALA A 28 -2.53 26.78 1.43
CA ALA A 28 -2.70 28.20 1.72
C ALA A 28 -2.44 28.49 3.21
N LYS A 29 -3.00 27.68 4.11
CA LYS A 29 -2.79 27.83 5.55
C LYS A 29 -1.35 27.53 5.99
N ILE A 30 -0.70 26.54 5.37
CA ILE A 30 0.74 26.29 5.61
C ILE A 30 1.58 27.50 5.20
N ASN A 31 1.28 28.11 4.04
CA ASN A 31 2.03 29.28 3.57
C ASN A 31 1.79 30.51 4.45
N GLU A 32 0.58 30.71 4.97
CA GLU A 32 0.27 31.75 5.96
C GLU A 32 1.09 31.55 7.25
N LEU A 33 1.16 30.32 7.76
CA LEU A 33 1.93 30.00 8.96
C LEU A 33 3.44 30.14 8.75
N LYS A 34 3.95 29.77 7.56
CA LYS A 34 5.35 30.02 7.19
C LYS A 34 5.69 31.51 7.13
N ALA A 35 4.75 32.35 6.69
CA ALA A 35 4.96 33.79 6.63
C ALA A 35 4.93 34.45 8.02
N ARG A 36 4.29 33.81 9.01
CA ARG A 36 4.19 34.28 10.40
C ARG A 36 5.19 33.59 11.34
N ASP A 37 6.23 32.95 10.81
CA ASP A 37 7.18 32.16 11.60
C ASP A 37 7.87 33.03 12.69
N PRO A 38 7.60 32.79 13.99
CA PRO A 38 8.24 33.50 15.09
C PRO A 38 9.64 32.95 15.42
N GLY A 39 10.12 31.94 14.67
CA GLY A 39 11.40 31.27 14.90
C GLY A 39 11.31 30.15 15.94
N ALA A 40 12.45 29.52 16.20
CA ALA A 40 12.53 28.40 17.15
C ALA A 40 12.17 28.83 18.57
N PHE A 41 11.36 28.04 19.25
CA PHE A 41 11.00 28.25 20.65
C PHE A 41 12.27 28.23 21.52
N ALA A 42 12.48 29.28 22.31
CA ALA A 42 13.69 29.52 23.08
C ALA A 42 13.78 28.68 24.37
N ALA A 43 13.71 27.36 24.25
CA ALA A 43 13.92 26.44 25.36
C ALA A 43 14.72 25.21 24.93
N ASP A 44 15.61 24.74 25.81
CA ASP A 44 16.47 23.58 25.58
C ASP A 44 15.65 22.33 25.23
N PRO A 45 16.07 21.47 24.30
CA PRO A 45 15.33 20.27 23.92
C PRO A 45 15.00 19.40 25.13
N ILE A 46 13.72 19.08 25.35
CA ILE A 46 13.31 18.10 26.37
C ILE A 46 13.33 16.71 25.76
N VAL A 47 14.16 15.83 26.31
CA VAL A 47 14.16 14.40 25.96
C VAL A 47 13.14 13.71 26.86
N VAL A 48 11.95 13.44 26.34
CA VAL A 48 10.96 12.62 27.03
C VAL A 48 11.25 11.17 26.68
N GLU A 49 11.87 10.44 27.62
CA GLU A 49 12.03 8.99 27.49
C GLU A 49 10.65 8.31 27.58
N VAL A 50 10.13 7.91 26.42
CA VAL A 50 8.98 7.02 26.34
C VAL A 50 9.48 5.62 26.71
N LYS A 51 9.21 5.17 27.93
CA LYS A 51 9.44 3.76 28.29
C LYS A 51 8.58 2.89 27.38
N GLU A 52 9.22 2.09 26.53
CA GLU A 52 8.58 1.12 25.65
C GLU A 52 7.76 0.12 26.48
N ALA A 53 6.45 0.36 26.57
CA ALA A 53 5.50 -0.73 26.53
C ALA A 53 5.18 -0.94 25.04
N GLY A 54 5.82 -1.97 24.46
CA GLY A 54 5.45 -2.69 23.23
C GLY A 54 4.83 -1.91 22.07
N ALA A 55 5.55 -1.88 20.96
CA ALA A 55 5.02 -1.91 19.60
C ALA A 55 3.90 -0.90 19.27
N ILE A 56 4.30 0.20 18.61
CA ILE A 56 3.51 0.95 17.62
C ILE A 56 1.99 0.86 17.80
N GLU A 57 1.46 1.61 18.74
CA GLU A 57 0.14 2.20 18.56
C GLU A 57 0.36 3.67 18.22
N VAL A 58 0.21 3.97 16.93
CA VAL A 58 -0.18 5.29 16.46
C VAL A 58 -1.28 5.77 17.41
N ALA A 59 -1.01 6.86 18.12
CA ALA A 59 -1.94 7.48 19.04
C ALA A 59 -3.27 7.74 18.33
N THR A 60 -4.21 6.80 18.50
CA THR A 60 -5.63 6.98 18.23
C THR A 60 -6.14 7.89 19.34
N ALA A 61 -6.00 9.19 19.09
CA ALA A 61 -6.72 10.20 19.83
C ALA A 61 -8.21 9.84 19.83
N GLY A 62 -8.71 9.47 21.01
CA GLY A 62 -10.13 9.28 21.28
C GLY A 62 -10.63 7.87 20.96
N VAL A 63 -10.80 7.07 22.01
CA VAL A 63 -11.72 5.93 22.03
C VAL A 63 -13.14 6.49 21.86
N ASN A 64 -13.51 6.81 20.61
CA ASN A 64 -14.89 7.04 20.22
C ASN A 64 -15.42 5.69 19.68
N PRO A 65 -16.55 5.15 20.19
CA PRO A 65 -17.13 3.87 19.76
C PRO A 65 -17.32 3.74 18.23
N GLN A 66 -17.35 4.87 17.50
CA GLN A 66 -17.35 4.90 16.05
C GLN A 66 -16.09 4.27 15.41
N PHE A 67 -14.90 4.46 16.00
CA PHE A 67 -13.65 3.91 15.46
C PHE A 67 -13.59 2.39 15.57
N LEU A 68 -14.07 1.84 16.68
CA LEU A 68 -14.11 0.39 16.90
C LEU A 68 -15.02 -0.32 15.89
N GLU A 69 -16.10 0.35 15.45
CA GLU A 69 -16.97 -0.16 14.40
C GLU A 69 -16.32 -0.07 13.02
N ILE A 70 -15.61 1.04 12.74
CA ILE A 70 -14.86 1.23 11.49
C ILE A 70 -13.74 0.18 11.38
N GLU A 71 -12.98 -0.09 12.43
CA GLU A 71 -11.93 -1.12 12.46
C GLU A 71 -12.50 -2.53 12.23
N LYS A 72 -13.67 -2.86 12.80
CA LYS A 72 -14.34 -4.14 12.54
C LYS A 72 -14.80 -4.26 11.09
N ARG A 73 -15.31 -3.17 10.50
CA ARG A 73 -15.69 -3.12 9.07
C ARG A 73 -14.45 -3.23 8.18
N LEU A 74 -13.35 -2.58 8.54
CA LEU A 74 -12.09 -2.61 7.81
C LEU A 74 -11.47 -4.01 7.82
N ASN A 75 -11.39 -4.67 8.99
CA ASN A 75 -10.95 -6.06 9.11
C ASN A 75 -11.82 -7.02 8.26
N LYS A 76 -13.14 -6.80 8.22
CA LYS A 76 -14.05 -7.60 7.39
C LYS A 76 -13.79 -7.40 5.89
N ILE A 77 -13.42 -6.18 5.48
CA ILE A 77 -13.05 -5.87 4.10
C ILE A 77 -11.71 -6.51 3.75
N GLU A 78 -10.71 -6.39 4.62
CA GLU A 78 -9.37 -6.97 4.42
C GLU A 78 -9.43 -8.49 4.28
N LYS A 79 -10.18 -9.17 5.15
CA LYS A 79 -10.39 -10.62 5.02
C LYS A 79 -11.03 -10.99 3.68
N ARG A 80 -11.97 -10.18 3.16
CA ARG A 80 -12.57 -10.40 1.83
C ARG A 80 -11.59 -10.09 0.70
N LEU A 81 -10.73 -9.09 0.88
CA LEU A 81 -9.69 -8.72 -0.08
C LEU A 81 -8.70 -9.88 -0.27
N GLU A 82 -8.25 -10.50 0.83
CA GLU A 82 -7.35 -11.65 0.79
C GLU A 82 -7.93 -12.82 -0.03
N PHE A 83 -9.22 -13.12 0.15
CA PHE A 83 -9.90 -14.15 -0.65
C PHE A 83 -10.01 -13.78 -2.14
N VAL A 84 -10.30 -12.51 -2.44
CA VAL A 84 -10.40 -12.04 -3.83
C VAL A 84 -9.03 -12.04 -4.50
N ASP A 85 -7.97 -11.63 -3.81
CA ASP A 85 -6.60 -11.65 -4.33
C ASP A 85 -6.14 -13.07 -4.65
N ALA A 86 -6.45 -14.05 -3.78
CA ALA A 86 -6.18 -15.45 -4.07
C ALA A 86 -6.95 -15.95 -5.31
N GLU A 87 -8.22 -15.57 -5.47
CA GLU A 87 -9.02 -15.94 -6.65
C GLU A 87 -8.50 -15.28 -7.93
N VAL A 88 -8.13 -14.00 -7.86
CA VAL A 88 -7.57 -13.23 -8.97
C VAL A 88 -6.23 -13.81 -9.39
N ALA A 89 -5.34 -14.13 -8.45
CA ALA A 89 -4.05 -14.75 -8.73
C ALA A 89 -4.22 -16.09 -9.47
N GLN A 90 -5.15 -16.94 -9.02
CA GLN A 90 -5.44 -18.21 -9.72
C GLN A 90 -6.03 -17.99 -11.11
N ARG A 91 -6.93 -17.02 -11.27
CA ARG A 91 -7.56 -16.70 -12.55
C ARG A 91 -6.55 -16.16 -13.56
N VAL A 92 -5.66 -15.27 -13.12
CA VAL A 92 -4.57 -14.71 -13.93
C VAL A 92 -3.58 -15.81 -14.29
N GLY A 93 -3.18 -16.64 -13.32
CA GLY A 93 -2.31 -17.80 -13.55
C GLY A 93 -2.86 -18.77 -14.60
N ARG A 94 -4.16 -19.09 -14.56
CA ARG A 94 -4.80 -19.94 -15.57
C ARG A 94 -4.83 -19.31 -16.96
N LYS A 95 -5.10 -18.01 -17.07
CA LYS A 95 -5.09 -17.30 -18.36
C LYS A 95 -3.69 -17.29 -18.96
N ILE A 96 -2.70 -16.86 -18.19
CA ILE A 96 -1.30 -16.79 -18.63
C ILE A 96 -0.77 -18.19 -18.98
N GLY A 97 -0.99 -19.19 -18.12
CA GLY A 97 -0.54 -20.56 -18.36
C GLY A 97 -1.17 -21.20 -19.60
N ARG A 98 -2.45 -20.94 -19.87
CA ARG A 98 -3.12 -21.42 -21.10
C ARG A 98 -2.56 -20.74 -22.34
N ASP A 99 -2.40 -19.43 -22.32
CA ASP A 99 -1.97 -18.68 -23.51
C ASP A 99 -0.51 -19.03 -23.87
N ILE A 100 0.35 -19.16 -22.86
CA ILE A 100 1.72 -19.68 -23.01
C ILE A 100 1.70 -21.12 -23.54
N GLY A 101 0.90 -22.00 -22.93
CA GLY A 101 0.82 -23.41 -23.32
C GLY A 101 0.36 -23.62 -24.76
N ILE A 102 -0.66 -22.88 -25.21
CA ILE A 102 -1.15 -22.95 -26.60
C ILE A 102 -0.07 -22.45 -27.57
N LEU A 103 0.58 -21.32 -27.25
CA LEU A 103 1.60 -20.75 -28.10
C LEU A 103 2.80 -21.69 -28.28
N TYR A 104 3.36 -22.19 -27.17
CA TYR A 104 4.48 -23.13 -27.24
C TYR A 104 4.09 -24.49 -27.82
N GLY A 105 2.89 -24.98 -27.51
CA GLY A 105 2.38 -26.25 -28.05
C GLY A 105 2.22 -26.21 -29.58
N LEU A 106 1.73 -25.11 -30.13
CA LEU A 106 1.58 -24.93 -31.58
C LEU A 106 2.95 -24.87 -32.27
N VAL A 107 3.88 -24.08 -31.73
CA VAL A 107 5.25 -23.96 -32.27
C VAL A 107 5.99 -25.30 -32.22
N ALA A 108 5.94 -25.99 -31.09
CA ALA A 108 6.58 -27.30 -30.94
C ALA A 108 5.93 -28.34 -31.87
N GLY A 109 4.59 -28.36 -31.96
CA GLY A 109 3.86 -29.26 -32.85
C GLY A 109 4.21 -29.05 -34.32
N LEU A 110 4.26 -27.80 -34.79
CA LEU A 110 4.69 -27.48 -36.17
C LEU A 110 6.13 -27.90 -36.42
N THR A 111 7.03 -27.68 -35.45
CA THR A 111 8.44 -28.04 -35.58
C THR A 111 8.61 -29.55 -35.75
N VAL A 112 7.93 -30.33 -34.90
CA VAL A 112 7.94 -31.80 -34.98
C VAL A 112 7.30 -32.29 -36.28
N PHE A 113 6.21 -31.65 -36.74
CA PHE A 113 5.53 -32.00 -37.98
C PHE A 113 6.44 -31.80 -39.21
N VAL A 114 7.14 -30.66 -39.31
CA VAL A 114 8.11 -30.41 -40.38
C VAL A 114 9.27 -31.40 -40.34
N MET A 115 9.77 -31.72 -39.14
CA MET A 115 10.84 -32.70 -38.96
C MET A 115 10.42 -34.10 -39.43
N LEU A 116 9.17 -34.50 -39.15
CA LEU A 116 8.58 -35.76 -39.62
C LEU A 116 8.44 -35.81 -41.14
N LEU A 117 7.99 -34.72 -41.78
CA LEU A 117 7.90 -34.65 -43.25
C LEU A 117 9.28 -34.78 -43.89
N PHE A 118 10.30 -34.11 -43.34
CA PHE A 118 11.68 -34.22 -43.83
C PHE A 118 12.23 -35.64 -43.70
N LEU A 119 11.97 -36.30 -42.56
CA LEU A 119 12.33 -37.70 -42.34
C LEU A 119 11.60 -38.66 -43.29
N LEU A 120 10.30 -38.45 -43.52
CA LEU A 120 9.50 -39.24 -44.46
C LEU A 120 10.02 -39.09 -45.90
N GLN A 121 10.31 -37.86 -46.33
CA GLN A 121 10.91 -37.61 -47.65
C GLN A 121 12.26 -38.34 -47.75
N LYS A 122 13.15 -38.17 -46.77
CA LYS A 122 14.45 -38.87 -46.72
C LYS A 122 14.29 -40.39 -46.83
N LEU A 123 13.32 -40.98 -46.13
CA LEU A 123 13.07 -42.41 -46.16
C LEU A 123 12.53 -42.88 -47.52
N MET A 124 11.56 -42.15 -48.09
CA MET A 124 11.03 -42.42 -49.43
C MET A 124 12.06 -42.24 -50.55
N THR A 125 13.09 -41.41 -50.34
CA THR A 125 14.18 -41.22 -51.33
C THR A 125 15.28 -42.29 -51.21
N GLN A 126 15.30 -43.07 -50.13
CA GLN A 126 16.27 -44.16 -49.90
C GLN A 126 15.72 -45.57 -50.13
N VAL A 127 14.42 -45.69 -50.43
CA VAL A 127 13.77 -46.91 -50.94
C VAL A 127 13.74 -46.84 -52.46
#